data_AF-A0A0K0E879-F1
#
_entry.id   AF-A0A0K0E879-F1
#
_cell.length_a   1.000
_cell.length_b   1.000
_cell.length_c   1.000
_cell.angle_alpha   90.00
_cell.angle_beta   90.00
_cell.angle_gamma   90.00
#
_symmetry.space_group_name_H-M   'P 1'
#
loop_
_entity.id
_entity.type
_entity.pdbx_description
1 polymer ?
#
loop_
_entity_poly.entity_id
_entity_poly.type
_entity_poly.pdbx_seq_one_letter_code
_entity_poly.pdbx_strand_id
1 'polypeptide(L)'
;MPSKLKQQTFTSIDEVLKIFIDTSSESEETCYKLYSNEDKKLILEVWNALTASFSLQYIPTRILNFTKQLHKFKILEEGTFDNYRNLLFYHISHASTIDDPMEMNCLDLDFIKFILATSIKPTFQELCQYFVKNENTIEKLVPQGCVPSFQRIVKKISDEIKSKEQYQYGTKLRDDRLIYNEIYTLYYHAINEKVFEFEESLKLLEIQVQKYPESISKQMYLLSYIASQCLLIPSKRLRGVSLLRKLLSFILELVLGAEKNSNDGSVGKRVVCVVTPYLQFISNSDKLIGYGEILSRLVKVLVFLNTISTNEFTSLYNNNYIAFKNLTDNFPGSWIPYLLGKNSFRSSKFKGPSNFGPYKDSFDDSILDSLYEPALNGFDVKGFKLKDSYGIYETMKTFRGELENEVKRYLK
;
A
#
# COMPACT_ATOMS: atom_id res chain seq x y z
N MET A 1 -36.28 -0.36 0.85
CA MET A 1 -36.87 -1.72 0.77
C MET A 1 -36.35 -2.50 1.96
N PRO A 2 -37.18 -2.97 2.90
CA PRO A 2 -36.73 -3.89 3.94
C PRO A 2 -36.33 -5.20 3.25
N SER A 3 -35.12 -5.68 3.48
CA SER A 3 -34.63 -6.93 2.91
C SER A 3 -35.61 -8.05 3.25
N LYS A 4 -36.19 -8.67 2.22
CA LYS A 4 -36.95 -9.92 2.32
C LYS A 4 -36.02 -11.11 2.63
N LEU A 5 -35.02 -10.93 3.48
CA LEU A 5 -34.40 -12.06 4.17
C LEU A 5 -35.44 -12.52 5.18
N LYS A 6 -36.46 -13.22 4.68
CA LYS A 6 -37.24 -14.18 5.46
C LYS A 6 -36.20 -14.96 6.25
N GLN A 7 -36.45 -15.11 7.55
CA GLN A 7 -35.72 -16.06 8.40
C GLN A 7 -35.81 -17.43 7.73
N GLN A 8 -34.88 -17.73 6.83
CA GLN A 8 -34.63 -19.07 6.34
C GLN A 8 -33.97 -19.75 7.51
N THR A 9 -34.74 -20.55 8.22
CA THR A 9 -34.22 -21.58 9.11
C THR A 9 -33.92 -22.80 8.27
N PHE A 10 -32.65 -23.19 8.20
CA PHE A 10 -32.24 -24.40 7.50
C PHE A 10 -32.63 -25.64 8.31
N THR A 11 -33.14 -26.66 7.64
CA THR A 11 -33.57 -27.90 8.30
C THR A 11 -32.55 -29.04 8.16
N SER A 12 -31.57 -28.88 7.25
CA SER A 12 -30.53 -29.88 7.01
C SER A 12 -29.19 -29.24 6.64
N ILE A 13 -28.11 -29.97 6.91
CA ILE A 13 -26.74 -29.59 6.52
C ILE A 13 -26.63 -29.48 4.99
N ASP A 14 -27.28 -30.38 4.24
CA ASP A 14 -27.22 -30.40 2.77
C ASP A 14 -27.80 -29.16 2.11
N GLU A 15 -28.84 -28.55 2.70
CA GLU A 15 -29.38 -27.27 2.25
C GLU A 15 -28.34 -26.15 2.38
N VAL A 16 -27.62 -26.12 3.49
CA VAL A 16 -26.58 -25.12 3.75
C VAL A 16 -25.37 -25.33 2.85
N LEU A 17 -24.93 -26.58 2.64
CA LEU A 17 -23.76 -26.88 1.81
C LEU A 17 -23.92 -26.41 0.37
N LYS A 18 -25.14 -26.45 -0.19
CA LYS A 18 -25.43 -25.93 -1.55
C LYS A 18 -25.10 -24.44 -1.71
N ILE A 19 -25.23 -23.67 -0.63
CA ILE A 19 -24.95 -22.22 -0.61
C ILE A 19 -23.44 -21.97 -0.79
N PHE A 20 -22.57 -22.90 -0.38
CA PHE A 20 -21.12 -22.78 -0.56
C PHE A 20 -20.65 -23.09 -1.99
N ILE A 21 -21.54 -23.54 -2.86
CA ILE A 21 -21.28 -23.85 -4.28
C ILE A 21 -21.91 -22.78 -5.19
N ASP A 22 -23.05 -22.22 -4.81
CA ASP A 22 -23.80 -21.26 -5.64
C ASP A 22 -23.10 -19.89 -5.76
N THR A 23 -22.69 -19.48 -6.95
CA THR A 23 -22.00 -18.20 -7.19
C THR A 23 -22.87 -16.93 -7.04
N SER A 24 -24.14 -17.04 -6.69
CA SER A 24 -25.03 -15.88 -6.51
C SER A 24 -24.63 -15.00 -5.31
N SER A 25 -24.90 -13.69 -5.41
CA SER A 25 -24.68 -12.73 -4.32
C SER A 25 -25.61 -12.96 -3.13
N GLU A 26 -26.80 -13.50 -3.38
CA GLU A 26 -27.77 -13.86 -2.32
C GLU A 26 -27.20 -14.99 -1.45
N SER A 27 -26.61 -16.01 -2.07
CA SER A 27 -25.93 -17.09 -1.35
C SER A 27 -24.72 -16.59 -0.56
N GLU A 28 -23.95 -15.63 -1.07
CA GLU A 28 -22.85 -15.00 -0.32
C GLU A 28 -23.35 -14.27 0.93
N GLU A 29 -24.42 -13.48 0.81
CA GLU A 29 -25.04 -12.78 1.94
C GLU A 29 -25.58 -13.78 2.97
N THR A 30 -26.12 -14.90 2.52
CA THR A 30 -26.66 -15.97 3.36
C THR A 30 -25.56 -16.69 4.13
N CYS A 31 -24.46 -17.06 3.46
CA CYS A 31 -23.25 -17.59 4.11
C CYS A 31 -22.71 -16.61 5.17
N TYR A 32 -22.70 -15.32 4.85
CA TYR A 32 -22.22 -14.29 5.78
C TYR A 32 -23.10 -14.20 7.04
N LYS A 33 -24.41 -14.37 6.92
CA LYS A 33 -25.38 -14.25 8.02
C LYS A 33 -25.70 -15.58 8.72
N LEU A 34 -25.12 -16.69 8.28
CA LEU A 34 -25.45 -18.01 8.81
C LEU A 34 -25.25 -18.09 10.34
N TYR A 35 -24.24 -17.39 10.87
CA TYR A 35 -23.94 -17.36 12.30
C TYR A 35 -25.02 -16.70 13.17
N SER A 36 -25.86 -15.82 12.60
CA SER A 36 -26.85 -15.05 13.37
C SER A 36 -28.22 -15.71 13.41
N ASN A 37 -28.50 -16.62 12.48
CA ASN A 37 -29.84 -17.12 12.23
C ASN A 37 -30.02 -18.58 12.66
N GLU A 38 -28.93 -19.33 12.85
CA GLU A 38 -28.97 -20.77 13.01
C GLU A 38 -28.44 -21.24 14.38
N ASP A 39 -28.81 -22.47 14.74
CA ASP A 39 -28.28 -23.15 15.92
C ASP A 39 -26.76 -23.33 15.78
N LYS A 40 -26.01 -23.01 16.85
CA LYS A 40 -24.56 -23.23 16.95
C LYS A 40 -24.17 -24.66 16.58
N LYS A 41 -24.99 -25.65 16.92
CA LYS A 41 -24.71 -27.06 16.59
C LYS A 41 -24.73 -27.29 15.08
N LEU A 42 -25.76 -26.81 14.39
CA LEU A 42 -25.87 -26.90 12.93
C LEU A 42 -24.70 -26.18 12.25
N ILE A 43 -24.35 -24.99 12.74
CA ILE A 43 -23.23 -24.19 12.23
C ILE A 43 -21.90 -24.97 12.31
N LEU A 44 -21.64 -25.64 13.45
CA LEU A 44 -20.44 -26.45 13.64
C LEU A 44 -20.45 -27.70 12.76
N GLU A 45 -21.61 -28.35 12.60
CA GLU A 45 -21.75 -29.50 11.69
C GLU A 45 -21.47 -29.11 10.24
N VAL A 46 -21.96 -27.94 9.79
CA VAL A 46 -21.66 -27.38 8.46
C VAL A 46 -20.18 -27.09 8.32
N TRP A 47 -19.56 -26.43 9.30
CA TRP A 47 -18.13 -26.14 9.26
C TRP A 47 -17.28 -27.41 9.19
N ASN A 48 -17.63 -28.42 10.00
CA ASN A 48 -16.98 -29.72 9.97
C ASN A 48 -17.14 -30.39 8.61
N ALA A 49 -18.33 -30.38 8.01
CA ALA A 49 -18.57 -30.94 6.69
C ALA A 49 -17.75 -30.25 5.59
N LEU A 50 -17.66 -28.91 5.61
CA LEU A 50 -16.90 -28.13 4.64
C LEU A 50 -15.38 -28.33 4.76
N THR A 51 -14.90 -28.61 5.97
CA THR A 51 -13.46 -28.71 6.28
C THR A 51 -12.98 -30.14 6.52
N ALA A 52 -13.85 -31.15 6.52
CA ALA A 52 -13.46 -32.56 6.68
C ALA A 52 -12.66 -33.08 5.47
N SER A 53 -13.02 -32.63 4.27
CA SER A 53 -12.30 -32.91 3.03
C SER A 53 -12.25 -31.67 2.15
N PHE A 54 -11.11 -31.45 1.50
CA PHE A 54 -11.01 -30.41 0.47
C PHE A 54 -11.79 -30.80 -0.78
N SER A 55 -12.64 -29.90 -1.28
CA SER A 55 -13.37 -30.06 -2.54
C SER A 55 -13.32 -28.78 -3.36
N LEU A 56 -12.94 -28.89 -4.64
CA LEU A 56 -12.93 -27.78 -5.59
C LEU A 56 -14.32 -27.28 -5.99
N GLN A 57 -15.39 -27.99 -5.60
CA GLN A 57 -16.77 -27.55 -5.85
C GLN A 57 -17.16 -26.36 -4.97
N TYR A 58 -16.54 -26.23 -3.80
CA TYR A 58 -16.84 -25.12 -2.90
C TYR A 58 -16.03 -23.89 -3.24
N ILE A 59 -16.65 -22.72 -3.09
CA ILE A 59 -15.99 -21.43 -3.29
C ILE A 59 -15.03 -21.17 -2.11
N PRO A 60 -13.71 -21.15 -2.32
CA PRO A 60 -12.74 -21.13 -1.21
C PRO A 60 -12.88 -19.91 -0.30
N THR A 61 -13.11 -18.73 -0.89
CA THR A 61 -13.27 -17.47 -0.15
C THR A 61 -14.47 -17.51 0.79
N ARG A 62 -15.55 -18.23 0.44
CA ARG A 62 -16.72 -18.37 1.31
C ARG A 62 -16.43 -19.22 2.54
N ILE A 63 -15.70 -20.32 2.38
CA ILE A 63 -15.31 -21.18 3.51
C ILE A 63 -14.38 -20.41 4.46
N LEU A 64 -13.40 -19.69 3.90
CA LEU A 64 -12.48 -18.87 4.69
C LEU A 64 -13.21 -17.75 5.44
N ASN A 65 -14.13 -17.04 4.77
CA ASN A 65 -14.91 -15.97 5.39
C ASN A 65 -15.91 -16.50 6.43
N PHE A 66 -16.58 -17.62 6.15
CA PHE A 66 -17.46 -18.29 7.11
C PHE A 66 -16.68 -18.67 8.37
N THR A 67 -15.51 -19.29 8.23
CA THR A 67 -14.66 -19.65 9.38
C THR A 67 -14.21 -18.42 10.17
N LYS A 68 -13.87 -17.30 9.50
CA LYS A 68 -13.57 -16.01 10.16
C LYS A 68 -14.76 -15.53 11.00
N GLN A 69 -15.99 -15.66 10.52
CA GLN A 69 -17.18 -15.31 11.31
C GLN A 69 -17.33 -16.21 12.53
N LEU A 70 -17.16 -17.52 12.38
CA LEU A 70 -17.27 -18.46 13.51
C LEU A 70 -16.29 -18.12 14.63
N HIS A 71 -15.07 -17.74 14.27
CA HIS A 71 -14.09 -17.26 15.23
C HIS A 71 -14.49 -15.93 15.88
N LYS A 72 -14.89 -14.94 15.07
CA LYS A 72 -15.33 -13.61 15.56
C LYS A 72 -16.45 -13.73 16.60
N PHE A 73 -17.37 -14.68 16.42
CA PHE A 73 -18.49 -14.94 17.33
C PHE A 73 -18.21 -16.02 18.38
N LYS A 74 -16.95 -16.48 18.51
CA LYS A 74 -16.51 -17.50 19.48
C LYS A 74 -17.36 -18.77 19.42
N ILE A 75 -17.71 -19.19 18.21
CA ILE A 75 -18.44 -20.45 17.94
C ILE A 75 -17.44 -21.59 17.76
N LEU A 76 -16.34 -21.32 17.05
CA LEU A 76 -15.27 -22.30 16.82
C LEU A 76 -14.26 -22.25 17.96
N GLU A 77 -14.29 -23.28 18.82
CA GLU A 77 -13.35 -23.45 19.94
C GLU A 77 -12.35 -24.59 19.69
N GLU A 78 -12.74 -25.61 18.92
CA GLU A 78 -11.93 -26.79 18.67
C GLU A 78 -12.04 -27.22 17.20
N GLY A 79 -10.95 -27.69 16.63
CA GLY A 79 -10.89 -28.28 15.29
C GLY A 79 -9.83 -29.37 15.23
N THR A 80 -9.86 -30.21 14.20
CA THR A 80 -8.83 -31.23 13.98
C THR A 80 -7.71 -30.69 13.08
N PHE A 81 -6.52 -31.30 13.12
CA PHE A 81 -5.44 -30.99 12.19
C PHE A 81 -5.88 -31.08 10.72
N ASP A 82 -6.76 -32.03 10.40
CA ASP A 82 -7.31 -32.19 9.05
C ASP A 82 -8.21 -31.01 8.63
N ASN A 83 -9.00 -30.45 9.56
CA ASN A 83 -9.80 -29.26 9.28
C ASN A 83 -8.90 -28.08 8.87
N TYR A 84 -7.83 -27.83 9.63
CA TYR A 84 -6.88 -26.75 9.35
C TYR A 84 -6.06 -27.02 8.09
N ARG A 85 -5.71 -28.28 7.80
CA ARG A 85 -5.09 -28.65 6.52
C ARG A 85 -5.99 -28.33 5.34
N ASN A 86 -7.28 -28.66 5.42
CA ASN A 86 -8.19 -28.37 4.33
C ASN A 86 -8.49 -26.86 4.20
N LEU A 87 -8.49 -26.11 5.31
CA LEU A 87 -8.51 -24.63 5.26
C LEU A 87 -7.29 -24.06 4.54
N LEU A 88 -6.11 -24.63 4.78
CA LEU A 88 -4.91 -24.30 4.03
C LEU A 88 -5.09 -24.60 2.53
N PHE A 89 -5.74 -25.72 2.18
CA PHE A 89 -6.02 -26.06 0.78
C PHE A 89 -6.98 -25.07 0.09
N TYR A 90 -8.01 -24.60 0.79
CA TYR A 90 -8.86 -23.52 0.29
C TYR A 90 -8.09 -22.21 0.13
N HIS A 91 -7.21 -21.88 1.07
CA HIS A 91 -6.36 -20.70 0.95
C HIS A 91 -5.41 -20.77 -0.24
N ILE A 92 -4.66 -21.86 -0.42
CA ILE A 92 -3.72 -21.98 -1.56
C ILE A 92 -4.47 -22.04 -2.89
N SER A 93 -5.66 -22.63 -2.93
CA SER A 93 -6.50 -22.64 -4.13
C SER A 93 -6.92 -21.21 -4.50
N HIS A 94 -7.36 -20.41 -3.53
CA HIS A 94 -7.64 -19.00 -3.76
C HIS A 94 -6.39 -18.20 -4.14
N ALA A 95 -5.30 -18.35 -3.38
CA ALA A 95 -4.06 -17.63 -3.63
C ALA A 95 -3.42 -18.01 -4.98
N SER A 96 -3.71 -19.21 -5.51
CA SER A 96 -3.23 -19.64 -6.83
C SER A 96 -3.92 -18.94 -8.01
N THR A 97 -5.06 -18.28 -7.77
CA THR A 97 -5.74 -17.46 -8.80
C THR A 97 -5.25 -16.01 -8.81
N ILE A 98 -4.30 -15.66 -7.94
CA ILE A 98 -3.79 -14.30 -7.79
C ILE A 98 -2.43 -14.24 -8.48
N ASP A 99 -2.36 -13.48 -9.58
CA ASP A 99 -1.12 -13.33 -10.34
C ASP A 99 -0.12 -12.37 -9.68
N ASP A 100 -0.62 -11.44 -8.85
CA ASP A 100 0.20 -10.44 -8.18
C ASP A 100 0.95 -11.07 -6.97
N PRO A 101 2.30 -11.18 -7.02
CA PRO A 101 3.10 -11.75 -5.93
C PRO A 101 2.91 -11.04 -4.58
N MET A 102 2.56 -9.76 -4.59
CA MET A 102 2.32 -8.97 -3.40
C MET A 102 0.93 -9.23 -2.81
N GLU A 103 -0.12 -9.24 -3.64
CA GLU A 103 -1.46 -9.60 -3.18
C GLU A 103 -1.44 -11.01 -2.56
N MET A 104 -0.73 -11.95 -3.20
CA MET A 104 -0.43 -13.26 -2.63
C MET A 104 0.29 -13.18 -1.27
N ASN A 105 1.30 -12.32 -1.13
CA ASN A 105 2.04 -12.18 0.12
C ASN A 105 1.17 -11.64 1.27
N CYS A 106 0.34 -10.63 0.99
CA CYS A 106 -0.61 -10.08 1.95
C CYS A 106 -1.67 -11.12 2.34
N LEU A 107 -2.23 -11.84 1.36
CA LEU A 107 -3.20 -12.91 1.59
C LEU A 107 -2.63 -14.02 2.49
N ASP A 108 -1.39 -14.45 2.26
CA ASP A 108 -0.74 -15.46 3.09
C ASP A 108 -0.55 -14.98 4.54
N LEU A 109 -0.12 -13.72 4.74
CA LEU A 109 0.05 -13.15 6.08
C LEU A 109 -1.30 -13.05 6.82
N ASP A 110 -2.35 -12.63 6.11
CA ASP A 110 -3.69 -12.55 6.66
C ASP A 110 -4.25 -13.95 6.98
N PHE A 111 -3.96 -14.95 6.16
CA PHE A 111 -4.29 -16.34 6.47
C PHE A 111 -3.55 -16.86 7.70
N ILE A 112 -2.25 -16.61 7.84
CA ILE A 112 -1.47 -17.03 9.02
C ILE A 112 -2.04 -16.37 10.30
N LYS A 113 -2.36 -15.07 10.25
CA LYS A 113 -3.03 -14.37 11.37
C LYS A 113 -4.40 -14.96 11.68
N PHE A 114 -5.15 -15.33 10.66
CA PHE A 114 -6.45 -15.98 10.80
C PHE A 114 -6.32 -17.36 11.46
N ILE A 115 -5.36 -18.19 11.04
CA ILE A 115 -5.10 -19.47 11.68
C ILE A 115 -4.67 -19.27 13.14
N LEU A 116 -3.73 -18.35 13.41
CA LEU A 116 -3.32 -17.98 14.78
C LEU A 116 -4.51 -17.62 15.67
N ALA A 117 -5.48 -16.89 15.13
CA ALA A 117 -6.66 -16.47 15.89
C ALA A 117 -7.64 -17.63 16.12
N THR A 118 -7.83 -18.50 15.10
CA THR A 118 -8.84 -19.59 15.13
C THR A 118 -8.36 -20.86 15.83
N SER A 119 -7.04 -21.10 15.88
CA SER A 119 -6.44 -22.31 16.42
C SER A 119 -6.30 -22.28 17.95
N ILE A 120 -7.41 -22.49 18.65
CA ILE A 120 -7.43 -22.62 20.11
C ILE A 120 -7.00 -24.05 20.50
N LYS A 121 -7.64 -25.08 19.90
CA LYS A 121 -7.21 -26.48 19.96
C LYS A 121 -7.36 -27.15 18.59
N PRO A 122 -6.27 -27.67 17.97
CA PRO A 122 -4.88 -27.51 18.37
C PRO A 122 -4.45 -26.04 18.41
N THR A 123 -3.44 -25.74 19.22
CA THR A 123 -2.83 -24.41 19.30
C THR A 123 -2.12 -24.05 18.00
N PHE A 124 -1.90 -22.75 17.77
CA PHE A 124 -1.16 -22.27 16.59
C PHE A 124 0.21 -22.95 16.46
N GLN A 125 0.93 -23.10 17.57
CA GLN A 125 2.26 -23.71 17.56
C GLN A 125 2.20 -25.20 17.19
N GLU A 126 1.20 -25.94 17.68
CA GLU A 126 0.98 -27.33 17.29
C GLU A 126 0.62 -27.46 15.81
N LEU A 127 -0.22 -26.55 15.29
CA LEU A 127 -0.55 -26.52 13.85
C LEU A 127 0.67 -26.23 12.99
N CYS A 128 1.46 -25.22 13.34
CA CYS A 128 2.68 -24.88 12.63
C CYS A 128 3.66 -26.07 12.62
N GLN A 129 3.85 -26.74 13.76
CA GLN A 129 4.66 -27.94 13.84
C GLN A 129 4.08 -29.10 13.01
N TYR A 130 2.76 -29.26 12.99
CA TYR A 130 2.09 -30.27 12.18
C TYR A 130 2.35 -30.02 10.68
N PHE A 131 2.19 -28.79 10.19
CA PHE A 131 2.44 -28.45 8.79
C PHE A 131 3.89 -28.70 8.38
N VAL A 132 4.85 -28.26 9.21
CA VAL A 132 6.28 -28.42 8.90
C VAL A 132 6.73 -29.87 8.99
N LYS A 133 6.30 -30.63 10.01
CA LYS A 133 6.68 -32.05 10.16
C LYS A 133 6.09 -32.94 9.06
N ASN A 134 4.92 -32.58 8.54
CA ASN A 134 4.19 -33.38 7.55
C ASN A 134 4.23 -32.78 6.14
N GLU A 135 5.11 -31.81 5.87
CA GLU A 135 5.22 -31.09 4.60
C GLU A 135 5.15 -32.02 3.38
N ASN A 136 6.05 -33.01 3.32
CA ASN A 136 6.13 -33.97 2.21
C ASN A 136 4.86 -34.83 2.04
N THR A 137 4.15 -35.12 3.14
CA THR A 137 2.92 -35.92 3.10
C THR A 137 1.74 -35.08 2.66
N ILE A 138 1.67 -33.84 3.13
CA ILE A 138 0.62 -32.88 2.78
C ILE A 138 0.78 -32.43 1.33
N GLU A 139 2.00 -32.17 0.86
CA GLU A 139 2.29 -31.75 -0.53
C GLU A 139 1.72 -32.75 -1.56
N LYS A 140 1.79 -34.05 -1.27
CA LYS A 140 1.24 -35.10 -2.14
C LYS A 140 -0.28 -35.04 -2.32
N LEU A 141 -0.98 -34.34 -1.41
CA LEU A 141 -2.43 -34.16 -1.46
C LEU A 141 -2.82 -32.82 -2.11
N VAL A 142 -1.85 -31.93 -2.35
CA VAL A 142 -2.09 -30.62 -2.95
C VAL A 142 -2.32 -30.78 -4.45
N PRO A 143 -3.34 -30.13 -5.04
CA PRO A 143 -3.50 -30.09 -6.50
C PRO A 143 -2.23 -29.60 -7.18
N GLN A 144 -1.82 -30.25 -8.27
CA GLN A 144 -0.49 -30.03 -8.89
C GLN A 144 -0.20 -28.56 -9.23
N GLY A 145 -1.21 -27.79 -9.66
CA GLY A 145 -1.08 -26.36 -9.94
C GLY A 145 -0.93 -25.45 -8.70
N CYS A 146 -1.24 -25.97 -7.50
CA CYS A 146 -1.18 -25.23 -6.23
C CYS A 146 0.09 -25.53 -5.41
N VAL A 147 0.92 -26.49 -5.82
CA VAL A 147 2.13 -26.90 -5.09
C VAL A 147 3.09 -25.74 -4.81
N PRO A 148 3.38 -24.82 -5.76
CA PRO A 148 4.25 -23.66 -5.47
C PRO A 148 3.68 -22.75 -4.37
N SER A 149 2.36 -22.57 -4.34
CA SER A 149 1.68 -21.79 -3.31
C SER A 149 1.75 -22.48 -1.94
N PHE A 150 1.63 -23.80 -1.90
CA PHE A 150 1.82 -24.59 -0.69
C PHE A 150 3.24 -24.47 -0.13
N GLN A 151 4.27 -24.68 -0.97
CA GLN A 151 5.66 -24.57 -0.55
C GLN A 151 5.99 -23.16 -0.02
N ARG A 152 5.45 -22.13 -0.67
CA ARG A 152 5.59 -20.74 -0.24
C ARG A 152 5.03 -20.51 1.16
N ILE A 153 3.82 -20.98 1.45
CA ILE A 153 3.19 -20.75 2.76
C ILE A 153 3.78 -21.63 3.85
N VAL A 154 4.16 -22.87 3.56
CA VAL A 154 4.89 -23.73 4.51
C VAL A 154 6.24 -23.12 4.86
N LYS A 155 6.96 -22.53 3.89
CA LYS A 155 8.18 -21.78 4.16
C LYS A 155 7.93 -20.63 5.13
N LYS A 156 6.88 -19.82 4.91
CA LYS A 156 6.49 -18.73 5.83
C LYS A 156 6.16 -19.24 7.24
N ILE A 157 5.46 -20.37 7.34
CA ILE A 157 5.16 -21.01 8.64
C ILE A 157 6.45 -21.48 9.32
N SER A 158 7.35 -22.14 8.58
CA SER A 158 8.67 -22.54 9.08
C SER A 158 9.48 -21.33 9.57
N ASP A 159 9.47 -20.25 8.78
CA ASP A 159 10.17 -19.02 9.12
C ASP A 159 9.56 -18.40 10.39
N GLU A 160 8.23 -18.39 10.55
CA GLU A 160 7.55 -17.92 11.77
C GLU A 160 7.90 -18.78 13.01
N ILE A 161 8.05 -20.11 12.86
CA ILE A 161 8.51 -20.99 13.95
C ILE A 161 9.97 -20.67 14.33
N LYS A 162 10.82 -20.43 13.33
CA LYS A 162 12.26 -20.16 13.50
C LYS A 162 12.51 -18.76 14.02
N SER A 163 11.71 -17.78 13.60
CA SER A 163 11.77 -16.39 14.02
C SER A 163 11.16 -16.23 15.42
N LYS A 164 11.84 -16.78 16.43
CA LYS A 164 11.81 -16.14 17.76
C LYS A 164 12.51 -14.78 17.75
N GLU A 165 13.25 -14.48 16.69
CA GLU A 165 13.77 -13.16 16.38
C GLU A 165 12.69 -12.31 15.71
N GLN A 166 11.63 -11.99 16.47
CA GLN A 166 10.96 -10.72 16.21
C GLN A 166 12.07 -9.67 16.34
N TYR A 167 12.42 -8.99 15.25
CA TYR A 167 13.28 -7.83 15.34
C TYR A 167 12.59 -6.84 16.27
N GLN A 168 13.03 -6.80 17.52
CA GLN A 168 12.49 -5.89 18.51
C GLN A 168 13.14 -4.53 18.31
N TYR A 169 12.36 -3.58 17.81
CA TYR A 169 12.78 -2.22 17.60
C TYR A 169 12.62 -1.40 18.88
N GLY A 170 13.58 -0.53 19.18
CA GLY A 170 13.53 0.43 20.28
C GLY A 170 12.58 1.61 20.04
N THR A 171 11.48 1.41 19.32
CA THR A 171 10.45 2.41 18.99
C THR A 171 9.07 1.93 19.46
N LYS A 172 8.03 2.79 19.33
CA LYS A 172 6.65 2.34 19.55
C LYS A 172 6.24 1.22 18.57
N LEU A 173 6.84 1.21 17.37
CA LEU A 173 6.62 0.21 16.33
C LEU A 173 7.62 -0.94 16.52
N ARG A 174 7.32 -1.78 17.52
CA ARG A 174 8.24 -2.76 18.11
C ARG A 174 8.72 -3.85 17.17
N ASP A 175 8.04 -4.10 16.06
CA ASP A 175 8.38 -5.16 15.10
C ASP A 175 7.86 -4.81 13.69
N ASP A 176 8.28 -5.61 12.70
CA ASP A 176 7.88 -5.44 11.29
C ASP A 176 6.36 -5.54 11.10
N ARG A 177 5.66 -6.28 11.97
CA ARG A 177 4.20 -6.44 11.90
C ARG A 177 3.47 -5.17 12.31
N LEU A 178 3.92 -4.50 13.36
CA LEU A 178 3.38 -3.21 13.78
C LEU A 178 3.65 -2.14 12.74
N ILE A 179 4.82 -2.16 12.09
CA ILE A 179 5.15 -1.25 10.99
C ILE A 179 4.22 -1.48 9.80
N TYR A 180 4.05 -2.73 9.37
CA TYR A 180 3.09 -3.09 8.32
C TYR A 180 1.69 -2.54 8.64
N ASN A 181 1.21 -2.78 9.86
CA ASN A 181 -0.11 -2.32 10.28
C ASN A 181 -0.20 -0.79 10.26
N GLU A 182 0.83 -0.09 10.75
CA GLU A 182 0.87 1.37 10.80
C GLU A 182 0.89 2.01 9.40
N ILE A 183 1.66 1.43 8.48
CA ILE A 183 1.68 1.86 7.08
C ILE A 183 0.30 1.62 6.45
N TYR A 184 -0.31 0.46 6.69
CA TYR A 184 -1.64 0.14 6.16
C TYR A 184 -2.73 1.07 6.73
N THR A 185 -2.69 1.41 8.02
CA THR A 185 -3.68 2.28 8.65
C THR A 185 -3.61 3.72 8.16
N LEU A 186 -2.45 4.22 7.69
CA LEU A 186 -2.35 5.56 7.08
C LEU A 186 -3.38 5.78 5.96
N TYR A 187 -3.60 4.77 5.11
CA TYR A 187 -4.59 4.83 4.05
C TYR A 187 -6.01 5.01 4.61
N TYR A 188 -6.36 4.25 5.64
CA TYR A 188 -7.66 4.36 6.32
C TYR A 188 -7.80 5.70 7.04
N HIS A 189 -6.75 6.20 7.67
CA HIS A 189 -6.79 7.51 8.32
C HIS A 189 -7.00 8.63 7.31
N ALA A 190 -6.33 8.56 6.14
CA ALA A 190 -6.48 9.53 5.07
C ALA A 190 -7.91 9.52 4.46
N ILE A 191 -8.48 8.34 4.18
CA ILE A 191 -9.83 8.23 3.61
C ILE A 191 -10.90 8.67 4.60
N ASN A 192 -10.75 8.34 5.88
CA ASN A 192 -11.73 8.66 6.91
C ASN A 192 -11.48 10.02 7.57
N GLU A 193 -10.60 10.86 6.99
CA GLU A 193 -10.26 12.19 7.50
C GLU A 193 -9.86 12.23 8.98
N LYS A 194 -9.22 11.17 9.46
CA LYS A 194 -8.72 11.07 10.84
C LYS A 194 -7.40 11.81 10.96
N VAL A 195 -7.45 13.15 10.92
CA VAL A 195 -6.27 14.01 10.85
C VAL A 195 -5.31 13.76 12.01
N PHE A 196 -5.81 13.69 13.24
CA PHE A 196 -4.96 13.50 14.41
C PHE A 196 -4.20 12.17 14.36
N GLU A 197 -4.92 11.07 14.12
CA GLU A 197 -4.33 9.75 14.02
C GLU A 197 -3.38 9.65 12.82
N PHE A 198 -3.73 10.26 11.68
CA PHE A 198 -2.85 10.34 10.52
C PHE A 198 -1.52 11.02 10.85
N GLU A 199 -1.55 12.20 11.49
CA GLU A 199 -0.33 12.91 11.89
C GLU A 199 0.49 12.16 12.95
N GLU A 200 -0.16 11.40 13.84
CA GLU A 200 0.55 10.53 14.78
C GLU A 200 1.26 9.39 14.04
N SER A 201 0.57 8.69 13.14
CA SER A 201 1.14 7.62 12.32
C SER A 201 2.34 8.09 11.49
N LEU A 202 2.26 9.28 10.88
CA LEU A 202 3.38 9.87 10.15
C LEU A 202 4.63 10.03 11.03
N LYS A 203 4.46 10.57 12.24
CA LYS A 203 5.57 10.75 13.20
C LYS A 203 6.18 9.41 13.62
N LEU A 204 5.36 8.39 13.84
CA LEU A 204 5.85 7.07 14.22
C LEU A 204 6.72 6.45 13.11
N LEU A 205 6.26 6.55 11.86
CA LEU A 205 6.98 6.02 10.71
C LEU A 205 8.22 6.84 10.35
N GLU A 206 8.19 8.16 10.56
CA GLU A 206 9.36 9.03 10.41
C GLU A 206 10.47 8.66 11.42
N ILE A 207 10.11 8.44 12.69
CA ILE A 207 11.06 7.95 13.70
C ILE A 207 11.58 6.56 13.30
N GLN A 208 10.72 5.70 12.77
CA GLN A 208 11.08 4.34 12.39
C GLN A 208 12.08 4.32 11.23
N VAL A 209 11.83 5.08 10.14
CA VAL A 209 12.73 5.10 8.98
C VAL A 209 14.09 5.68 9.33
N GLN A 210 14.16 6.62 10.28
CA GLN A 210 15.42 7.20 10.74
C GLN A 210 16.27 6.22 11.56
N LYS A 211 15.63 5.36 12.37
CA LYS A 211 16.34 4.43 13.27
C LYS A 211 16.58 3.05 12.66
N TYR A 212 15.62 2.56 11.89
CA TYR A 212 15.55 1.20 11.36
C TYR A 212 15.06 1.22 9.91
N PRO A 213 15.81 1.85 8.98
CA PRO A 213 15.41 2.00 7.58
C PRO A 213 15.09 0.66 6.89
N GLU A 214 15.79 -0.41 7.27
CA GLU A 214 15.58 -1.78 6.76
C GLU A 214 14.16 -2.31 7.05
N SER A 215 13.57 -1.88 8.16
CA SER A 215 12.20 -2.28 8.52
C SER A 215 11.15 -1.67 7.58
N ILE A 216 11.40 -0.44 7.09
CA ILE A 216 10.57 0.22 6.08
C ILE A 216 10.89 -0.32 4.67
N SER A 217 12.16 -0.65 4.39
CA SER A 217 12.59 -1.25 3.13
C SER A 217 11.88 -2.58 2.82
N LYS A 218 11.60 -3.39 3.86
CA LYS A 218 10.78 -4.60 3.73
C LYS A 218 9.33 -4.32 3.31
N GLN A 219 8.84 -3.09 3.47
CA GLN A 219 7.45 -2.68 3.21
C GLN A 219 7.28 -1.91 1.89
N MET A 220 8.28 -1.88 1.00
CA MET A 220 8.22 -1.13 -0.27
C MET A 220 7.01 -1.53 -1.13
N TYR A 221 6.68 -2.80 -1.17
CA TYR A 221 5.48 -3.29 -1.85
C TYR A 221 4.21 -2.70 -1.24
N LEU A 222 4.06 -2.71 0.10
CA LEU A 222 2.92 -2.09 0.80
C LEU A 222 2.78 -0.60 0.46
N LEU A 223 3.91 0.11 0.43
CA LEU A 223 3.94 1.51 0.04
C LEU A 223 3.48 1.72 -1.42
N SER A 224 3.93 0.86 -2.35
CA SER A 224 3.47 0.86 -3.74
C SER A 224 1.96 0.63 -3.85
N TYR A 225 1.44 -0.38 -3.14
CA TYR A 225 0.00 -0.68 -3.12
C TYR A 225 -0.80 0.52 -2.61
N ILE A 226 -0.42 1.10 -1.48
CA ILE A 226 -1.12 2.26 -0.92
C ILE A 226 -1.07 3.44 -1.89
N ALA A 227 0.08 3.70 -2.52
CA ALA A 227 0.18 4.74 -3.54
C ALA A 227 -0.80 4.48 -4.70
N SER A 228 -0.90 3.25 -5.19
CA SER A 228 -1.87 2.89 -6.25
C SER A 228 -3.31 3.15 -5.82
N GLN A 229 -3.68 2.78 -4.60
CA GLN A 229 -5.02 3.00 -4.06
C GLN A 229 -5.32 4.50 -3.93
N CYS A 230 -4.37 5.29 -3.41
CA CYS A 230 -4.52 6.74 -3.30
C CYS A 230 -4.66 7.44 -4.67
N LEU A 231 -3.98 6.96 -5.71
CA LEU A 231 -4.00 7.56 -7.04
C LEU A 231 -5.25 7.19 -7.87
N LEU A 232 -5.89 6.05 -7.58
CA LEU A 232 -7.14 5.63 -8.23
C LEU A 232 -8.38 6.43 -7.76
N ILE A 233 -8.26 7.13 -6.64
CA ILE A 233 -9.36 7.87 -6.04
C ILE A 233 -9.73 9.09 -6.91
N PRO A 234 -10.98 9.20 -7.41
CA PRO A 234 -11.39 10.33 -8.24
C PRO A 234 -11.33 11.65 -7.47
N SER A 235 -10.55 12.61 -7.98
CA SER A 235 -10.38 13.95 -7.40
C SER A 235 -11.71 14.71 -7.17
N LYS A 236 -12.76 14.37 -7.92
CA LYS A 236 -14.10 14.98 -7.80
C LYS A 236 -14.91 14.51 -6.58
N ARG A 237 -14.49 13.46 -5.85
CA ARG A 237 -15.36 12.79 -4.85
C ARG A 237 -14.96 12.88 -3.40
N LEU A 238 -13.84 13.50 -3.01
CA LEU A 238 -13.42 13.49 -1.60
C LEU A 238 -13.15 14.88 -1.04
N ARG A 239 -13.86 15.19 0.04
CA ARG A 239 -13.23 15.93 1.15
C ARG A 239 -12.12 15.00 1.66
N GLY A 240 -10.88 15.49 1.78
CA GLY A 240 -9.72 14.66 2.21
C GLY A 240 -8.57 14.53 1.19
N VAL A 241 -8.67 15.15 0.01
CA VAL A 241 -7.59 15.15 -1.01
C VAL A 241 -6.26 15.67 -0.43
N SER A 242 -6.29 16.54 0.58
CA SER A 242 -5.08 17.01 1.27
C SER A 242 -4.31 15.87 1.95
N LEU A 243 -4.98 15.01 2.73
CA LEU A 243 -4.33 13.90 3.43
C LEU A 243 -3.80 12.85 2.46
N LEU A 244 -4.56 12.53 1.41
CA LEU A 244 -4.10 11.60 0.37
C LEU A 244 -2.86 12.13 -0.37
N ARG A 245 -2.83 13.43 -0.70
CA ARG A 245 -1.64 14.04 -1.29
C ARG A 245 -0.44 14.03 -0.33
N LYS A 246 -0.68 14.32 0.94
CA LYS A 246 0.35 14.25 1.99
C LYS A 246 0.89 12.83 2.15
N LEU A 247 0.02 11.81 2.10
CA LEU A 247 0.41 10.40 2.12
C LEU A 247 1.26 10.03 0.91
N LEU A 248 0.85 10.45 -0.29
CA LEU A 248 1.61 10.20 -1.52
C LEU A 248 3.00 10.84 -1.51
N SER A 249 3.12 12.07 -0.97
CA SER A 249 4.41 12.74 -0.76
C SER A 249 5.26 11.98 0.27
N PHE A 250 4.65 11.60 1.40
CA PHE A 250 5.33 10.88 2.48
C PHE A 250 5.83 9.49 2.08
N ILE A 251 5.09 8.76 1.24
CA ILE A 251 5.55 7.47 0.70
C ILE A 251 6.89 7.63 -0.03
N LEU A 252 7.03 8.67 -0.86
CA LEU A 252 8.27 8.93 -1.59
C LEU A 252 9.42 9.32 -0.65
N GLU A 253 9.12 10.03 0.45
CA GLU A 253 10.09 10.32 1.50
C GLU A 253 10.55 9.06 2.25
N LEU A 254 9.63 8.15 2.56
CA LEU A 254 9.96 6.86 3.17
C LEU A 254 10.87 6.05 2.27
N VAL A 255 10.65 6.06 0.95
CA VAL A 255 11.54 5.39 -0.02
C VAL A 255 12.96 5.94 0.07
N LEU A 256 13.11 7.27 0.03
CA LEU A 256 14.42 7.90 0.14
C LEU A 256 15.07 7.61 1.49
N GLY A 257 14.32 7.73 2.59
CA GLY A 257 14.82 7.48 3.93
C GLY A 257 15.29 6.03 4.13
N ALA A 258 14.53 5.06 3.61
CA ALA A 258 14.82 3.64 3.79
C ALA A 258 15.96 3.13 2.90
N GLU A 259 16.09 3.65 1.68
CA GLU A 259 17.01 3.08 0.68
C GLU A 259 18.31 3.86 0.52
N LYS A 260 18.40 5.12 0.98
CA LYS A 260 19.56 6.00 0.74
C LYS A 260 20.91 5.40 1.15
N ASN A 261 20.93 4.57 2.20
CA ASN A 261 22.14 3.93 2.73
C ASN A 261 22.12 2.40 2.59
N SER A 262 21.19 1.86 1.80
CA SER A 262 21.03 0.42 1.62
C SER A 262 22.09 -0.13 0.66
N ASN A 263 22.79 -1.19 1.08
CA ASN A 263 23.80 -1.88 0.27
C ASN A 263 23.22 -3.09 -0.49
N ASP A 264 21.91 -3.26 -0.50
CA ASP A 264 21.23 -4.40 -1.12
C ASP A 264 21.19 -4.25 -2.65
N GLY A 265 21.61 -5.29 -3.39
CA GLY A 265 21.57 -5.28 -4.86
C GLY A 265 20.17 -5.18 -5.46
N SER A 266 19.12 -5.36 -4.67
CA SER A 266 17.71 -5.27 -5.10
C SER A 266 17.06 -3.90 -4.88
N VAL A 267 17.78 -2.91 -4.35
CA VAL A 267 17.25 -1.55 -4.09
C VAL A 267 16.60 -0.95 -5.34
N GLY A 268 17.27 -1.04 -6.50
CA GLY A 268 16.75 -0.48 -7.75
C GLY A 268 15.36 -1.03 -8.12
N LYS A 269 15.14 -2.35 -7.96
CA LYS A 269 13.85 -2.99 -8.23
C LYS A 269 12.77 -2.56 -7.24
N ARG A 270 13.11 -2.42 -5.96
CA ARG A 270 12.18 -1.94 -4.93
C ARG A 270 11.75 -0.49 -5.18
N VAL A 271 12.70 0.38 -5.54
CA VAL A 271 12.39 1.77 -5.89
C VAL A 271 11.51 1.84 -7.14
N VAL A 272 11.83 1.05 -8.18
CA VAL A 272 10.99 0.91 -9.39
C VAL A 272 9.56 0.49 -9.03
N CYS A 273 9.40 -0.46 -8.11
CA CYS A 273 8.08 -0.89 -7.64
C CYS A 273 7.26 0.29 -7.09
N VAL A 274 7.81 1.10 -6.19
CA VAL A 274 7.08 2.22 -5.56
C VAL A 274 6.76 3.36 -6.52
N VAL A 275 7.66 3.69 -7.45
CA VAL A 275 7.43 4.80 -8.40
C VAL A 275 6.47 4.45 -9.54
N THR A 276 6.29 3.15 -9.83
CA THR A 276 5.47 2.69 -10.96
C THR A 276 4.02 3.20 -10.91
N PRO A 277 3.28 3.12 -9.78
CA PRO A 277 1.93 3.68 -9.70
C PRO A 277 1.87 5.18 -10.01
N TYR A 278 2.87 5.96 -9.58
CA TYR A 278 2.94 7.39 -9.85
C TYR A 278 3.11 7.66 -11.35
N LEU A 279 3.99 6.92 -12.02
CA LEU A 279 4.22 7.06 -13.46
C LEU A 279 3.00 6.61 -14.26
N GLN A 280 2.33 5.53 -13.86
CA GLN A 280 1.06 5.12 -14.46
C GLN A 280 -0.01 6.20 -14.32
N PHE A 281 -0.16 6.80 -13.14
CA PHE A 281 -1.07 7.92 -12.94
C PHE A 281 -0.74 9.12 -13.81
N ILE A 282 0.53 9.52 -13.88
CA ILE A 282 1.01 10.64 -14.70
C ILE A 282 0.80 10.37 -16.20
N SER A 283 0.97 9.12 -16.65
CA SER A 283 0.76 8.75 -18.05
C SER A 283 -0.68 8.93 -18.50
N ASN A 284 -1.64 8.73 -17.60
CA ASN A 284 -3.07 8.80 -17.86
C ASN A 284 -3.70 10.17 -17.52
N SER A 285 -2.89 11.14 -17.06
CA SER A 285 -3.39 12.43 -16.57
C SER A 285 -2.99 13.57 -17.50
N ASP A 286 -3.98 14.23 -18.11
CA ASP A 286 -3.75 15.38 -18.99
C ASP A 286 -3.29 16.64 -18.24
N LYS A 287 -3.69 16.80 -16.97
CA LYS A 287 -3.35 17.96 -16.13
C LYS A 287 -3.12 17.53 -14.68
N LEU A 288 -1.94 17.82 -14.15
CA LEU A 288 -1.50 17.45 -12.80
C LEU A 288 -1.55 18.62 -11.80
N ILE A 289 -2.60 19.43 -11.88
CA ILE A 289 -2.74 20.64 -11.05
C ILE A 289 -2.83 20.26 -9.56
N GLY A 290 -2.00 20.88 -8.73
CA GLY A 290 -1.98 20.66 -7.28
C GLY A 290 -1.22 19.41 -6.82
N TYR A 291 -0.46 18.77 -7.70
CA TYR A 291 0.44 17.66 -7.37
C TYR A 291 1.92 18.08 -7.22
N GLY A 292 2.22 19.38 -7.25
CA GLY A 292 3.60 19.90 -7.29
C GLY A 292 4.54 19.29 -6.24
N GLU A 293 4.10 19.20 -4.98
CA GLU A 293 4.89 18.57 -3.91
C GLU A 293 5.24 17.11 -4.22
N ILE A 294 4.26 16.33 -4.69
CA ILE A 294 4.43 14.92 -5.06
C ILE A 294 5.37 14.79 -6.25
N LEU A 295 5.24 15.66 -7.26
CA LEU A 295 6.10 15.65 -8.45
C LEU A 295 7.55 16.00 -8.08
N SER A 296 7.76 16.98 -7.19
CA SER A 296 9.09 17.32 -6.67
C SER A 296 9.74 16.13 -5.95
N ARG A 297 9.01 15.47 -5.04
CA ARG A 297 9.53 14.26 -4.37
C ARG A 297 9.77 13.11 -5.33
N LEU A 298 8.90 12.92 -6.32
CA LEU A 298 9.07 11.88 -7.34
C LEU A 298 10.35 12.11 -8.14
N VAL A 299 10.63 13.35 -8.56
CA VAL A 299 11.88 13.70 -9.23
C VAL A 299 13.09 13.38 -8.35
N LYS A 300 13.04 13.68 -7.04
CA LYS A 300 14.12 13.31 -6.09
C LYS A 300 14.34 11.80 -6.05
N VAL A 301 13.27 10.99 -6.02
CA VAL A 301 13.37 9.51 -6.08
C VAL A 301 13.92 9.02 -7.42
N LEU A 302 13.53 9.63 -8.54
CA LEU A 302 14.04 9.29 -9.87
C LEU A 302 15.54 9.63 -10.02
N VAL A 303 15.96 10.77 -9.47
CA VAL A 303 17.39 11.16 -9.36
C VAL A 303 18.16 10.13 -8.54
N PHE A 304 17.60 9.74 -7.39
CA PHE A 304 18.18 8.70 -6.56
C PHE A 304 18.33 7.38 -7.33
N LEU A 305 17.26 6.89 -7.97
CA LEU A 305 17.26 5.66 -8.78
C LEU A 305 18.34 5.69 -9.87
N ASN A 306 18.44 6.79 -10.62
CA ASN A 306 19.44 6.93 -11.66
C ASN A 306 20.89 6.90 -11.13
N THR A 307 21.08 7.36 -9.89
CA THR A 307 22.37 7.36 -9.19
C THR A 307 22.76 5.97 -8.73
N ILE A 308 21.82 5.21 -8.14
CA ILE A 308 22.10 3.88 -7.59
C ILE A 308 22.06 2.76 -8.65
N SER A 309 21.24 2.91 -9.70
CA SER A 309 21.07 1.90 -10.74
C SER A 309 20.57 2.53 -12.04
N THR A 310 21.52 3.05 -12.83
CA THR A 310 21.25 3.64 -14.15
C THR A 310 20.53 2.68 -15.10
N ASN A 311 20.79 1.36 -14.99
CA ASN A 311 20.13 0.34 -15.81
C ASN A 311 18.63 0.23 -15.50
N GLU A 312 18.26 0.16 -14.22
CA GLU A 312 16.85 0.12 -13.79
C GLU A 312 16.15 1.43 -14.14
N PHE A 313 16.80 2.59 -13.96
CA PHE A 313 16.27 3.88 -14.41
C PHE A 313 16.01 3.92 -15.92
N THR A 314 16.97 3.46 -16.73
CA THR A 314 16.85 3.46 -18.20
C THR A 314 15.72 2.56 -18.66
N SER A 315 15.60 1.37 -18.06
CA SER A 315 14.47 0.46 -18.31
C SER A 315 13.13 1.11 -17.94
N LEU A 316 13.04 1.70 -16.75
CA LEU A 316 11.84 2.40 -16.28
C LEU A 316 11.46 3.55 -17.21
N TYR A 317 12.44 4.36 -17.63
CA TYR A 317 12.26 5.47 -18.56
C TYR A 317 11.71 5.02 -19.90
N ASN A 318 12.33 4.01 -20.52
CA ASN A 318 11.91 3.49 -21.82
C ASN A 318 10.48 2.91 -21.77
N ASN A 319 10.15 2.20 -20.70
CA ASN A 319 8.82 1.59 -20.52
C ASN A 319 7.73 2.61 -20.17
N ASN A 320 8.09 3.79 -19.66
CA ASN A 320 7.15 4.81 -19.20
C ASN A 320 7.36 6.18 -19.87
N TYR A 321 7.84 6.21 -21.12
CA TYR A 321 8.20 7.44 -21.83
C TYR A 321 7.09 8.52 -21.80
N ILE A 322 5.82 8.11 -21.97
CA ILE A 322 4.66 9.01 -21.92
C ILE A 322 4.56 9.69 -20.54
N ALA A 323 4.78 8.95 -19.45
CA ALA A 323 4.77 9.50 -18.11
C ALA A 323 5.88 10.55 -17.93
N PHE A 324 7.10 10.26 -18.39
CA PHE A 324 8.20 11.23 -18.32
C PHE A 324 7.91 12.48 -19.14
N LYS A 325 7.34 12.35 -20.34
CA LYS A 325 6.92 13.50 -21.15
C LYS A 325 5.90 14.35 -20.38
N ASN A 326 4.83 13.74 -19.87
CA ASN A 326 3.80 14.45 -19.12
C ASN A 326 4.38 15.10 -17.84
N LEU A 327 5.31 14.43 -17.16
CA LEU A 327 6.03 14.98 -16.01
C LEU A 327 6.84 16.22 -16.41
N THR A 328 7.57 16.19 -17.53
CA THR A 328 8.31 17.36 -18.01
C THR A 328 7.42 18.54 -18.42
N ASP A 329 6.22 18.25 -18.95
CA ASP A 329 5.26 19.27 -19.36
C ASP A 329 4.55 19.91 -18.15
N ASN A 330 4.28 19.13 -17.10
CA ASN A 330 3.57 19.61 -15.89
C ASN A 330 4.52 20.14 -14.79
N PHE A 331 5.77 19.66 -14.74
CA PHE A 331 6.76 20.03 -13.73
C PHE A 331 8.14 20.27 -14.37
N PRO A 332 8.28 21.31 -15.21
CA PRO A 332 9.54 21.61 -15.88
C PRO A 332 10.60 22.11 -14.90
N GLY A 333 11.86 21.70 -15.10
CA GLY A 333 12.96 22.16 -14.24
C GLY A 333 14.35 21.73 -14.69
N SER A 334 15.36 22.14 -13.92
CA SER A 334 16.78 21.79 -14.12
C SER A 334 17.05 20.28 -14.03
N TRP A 335 16.15 19.54 -13.38
CA TRP A 335 16.20 18.08 -13.31
C TRP A 335 16.07 17.41 -14.69
N ILE A 336 15.40 18.04 -15.66
CA ILE A 336 15.16 17.46 -16.99
C ILE A 336 16.48 17.19 -17.73
N PRO A 337 17.35 18.18 -17.99
CA PRO A 337 18.64 17.92 -18.62
C PRO A 337 19.54 17.02 -17.75
N TYR A 338 19.42 17.09 -16.43
CA TYR A 338 20.21 16.26 -15.51
C TYR A 338 19.86 14.76 -15.62
N LEU A 339 18.57 14.43 -15.59
CA LEU A 339 18.07 13.05 -15.66
C LEU A 339 18.00 12.52 -17.09
N LEU A 340 17.50 13.32 -18.03
CA LEU A 340 17.13 12.88 -19.38
C LEU A 340 18.15 13.28 -20.46
N GLY A 341 19.06 14.22 -20.16
CA GLY A 341 20.05 14.72 -21.11
C GLY A 341 21.07 13.67 -21.59
N LYS A 342 21.19 12.54 -20.87
CA LYS A 342 21.95 11.37 -21.34
C LYS A 342 21.21 10.51 -22.36
N ASN A 343 19.87 10.59 -22.42
CA ASN A 343 19.01 9.63 -23.13
C ASN A 343 18.42 10.21 -24.44
N SER A 344 19.06 11.20 -25.05
CA SER A 344 18.60 11.83 -26.31
C SER A 344 17.21 12.46 -26.23
N PHE A 345 16.76 12.92 -25.05
CA PHE A 345 15.45 13.54 -24.88
C PHE A 345 15.36 14.86 -25.66
N ARG A 346 14.70 14.82 -26.83
CA ARG A 346 14.40 15.99 -27.66
C ARG A 346 13.14 16.67 -27.13
N SER A 347 13.22 17.40 -26.03
CA SER A 347 12.20 18.42 -25.76
C SER A 347 12.54 19.66 -26.60
N SER A 348 11.63 20.08 -27.48
CA SER A 348 11.79 21.30 -28.28
C SER A 348 11.81 22.57 -27.42
N LYS A 349 11.45 22.47 -26.13
CA LYS A 349 11.24 23.61 -25.23
C LYS A 349 12.36 23.89 -24.24
N PHE A 350 13.33 23.00 -24.04
CA PHE A 350 14.36 23.22 -23.01
C PHE A 350 15.78 22.92 -23.51
N LYS A 351 16.51 24.00 -23.84
CA LYS A 351 17.99 24.01 -23.90
C LYS A 351 18.51 24.38 -22.52
N GLY A 352 18.65 23.39 -21.63
CA GLY A 352 19.26 23.59 -20.31
C GLY A 352 20.77 23.84 -20.41
N PRO A 353 21.40 24.38 -19.34
CA PRO A 353 22.85 24.61 -19.33
C PRO A 353 23.63 23.30 -19.48
N SER A 354 24.70 23.32 -20.27
CA SER A 354 25.57 22.16 -20.55
C SER A 354 26.45 21.72 -19.39
N ASN A 355 26.41 22.41 -18.24
CA ASN A 355 27.25 22.09 -17.09
C ASN A 355 26.53 21.13 -16.15
N PHE A 356 26.92 19.86 -16.22
CA PHE A 356 26.44 18.74 -15.40
C PHE A 356 27.07 18.77 -14.00
N GLY A 357 26.74 19.79 -13.21
CA GLY A 357 27.05 19.80 -11.77
C GLY A 357 26.15 18.85 -10.97
N PRO A 358 26.51 18.50 -9.72
CA PRO A 358 25.59 17.81 -8.83
C PRO A 358 24.32 18.65 -8.64
N TYR A 359 23.15 18.02 -8.68
CA TYR A 359 21.89 18.67 -8.31
C TYR A 359 22.03 19.19 -6.88
N LYS A 360 22.15 20.51 -6.73
CA LYS A 360 22.11 21.19 -5.44
C LYS A 360 20.74 21.82 -5.37
N ASP A 361 19.98 21.49 -4.32
CA ASP A 361 18.80 22.24 -3.89
C ASP A 361 19.29 23.64 -3.50
N SER A 362 19.51 24.49 -4.50
CA SER A 362 20.03 25.83 -4.33
C SER A 362 18.87 26.77 -4.06
N PHE A 363 19.13 27.87 -3.35
CA PHE A 363 18.11 28.87 -3.07
C PHE A 363 17.39 29.36 -4.34
N ASP A 364 18.11 29.42 -5.47
CA ASP A 364 17.54 29.77 -6.77
C ASP A 364 16.57 28.70 -7.29
N ASP A 365 16.88 27.41 -7.09
CA ASP A 365 15.96 26.30 -7.37
C ASP A 365 14.77 26.33 -6.40
N SER A 366 14.98 26.63 -5.11
CA SER A 366 13.89 26.78 -4.13
C SER A 366 12.97 27.97 -4.46
N ILE A 367 13.51 29.07 -4.98
CA ILE A 367 12.72 30.20 -5.51
C ILE A 367 11.94 29.74 -6.74
N LEU A 368 12.58 29.05 -7.70
CA LEU A 368 11.89 28.51 -8.87
C LEU A 368 10.78 27.53 -8.49
N ASP A 369 11.02 26.65 -7.52
CA ASP A 369 10.04 25.70 -7.01
C ASP A 369 8.88 26.42 -6.31
N SER A 370 9.16 27.47 -5.53
CA SER A 370 8.11 28.30 -4.93
C SER A 370 7.35 29.17 -5.96
N LEU A 371 7.84 29.31 -7.19
CA LEU A 371 7.04 29.84 -8.32
C LEU A 371 6.04 28.83 -8.87
N TYR A 372 6.25 27.53 -8.67
CA TYR A 372 5.32 26.45 -9.05
C TYR A 372 4.38 26.03 -7.91
N GLU A 373 4.58 26.57 -6.71
CA GLU A 373 3.62 26.44 -5.60
C GLU A 373 2.40 27.38 -5.79
N PRO A 374 1.21 27.01 -5.30
CA PRO A 374 0.00 27.83 -5.46
C PRO A 374 0.17 29.23 -4.86
N ALA A 375 -0.32 30.24 -5.58
CA ALA A 375 -0.22 31.65 -5.21
C ALA A 375 -0.79 31.93 -3.81
N LEU A 376 0.07 32.33 -2.87
CA LEU A 376 -0.34 33.10 -1.71
C LEU A 376 -0.81 34.48 -2.18
N ASN A 377 -2.13 34.67 -2.23
CA ASN A 377 -2.80 35.97 -2.32
C ASN A 377 -2.37 36.89 -3.49
N GLY A 378 -2.43 36.37 -4.72
CA GLY A 378 -2.57 37.23 -5.91
C GLY A 378 -1.28 37.84 -6.47
N PHE A 379 -0.13 37.23 -6.22
CA PHE A 379 1.15 37.75 -6.70
C PHE A 379 1.52 37.23 -8.11
N ASP A 380 1.48 38.11 -9.12
CA ASP A 380 1.89 37.79 -10.50
C ASP A 380 3.38 38.11 -10.72
N VAL A 381 4.22 37.08 -10.63
CA VAL A 381 5.67 37.18 -10.72
C VAL A 381 6.17 37.44 -12.14
N LYS A 382 5.32 37.31 -13.17
CA LYS A 382 5.75 37.50 -14.57
C LYS A 382 6.13 38.94 -14.90
N GLY A 383 5.72 39.91 -14.09
CA GLY A 383 6.10 41.32 -14.26
C GLY A 383 7.54 41.65 -13.84
N PHE A 384 8.19 40.79 -13.07
CA PHE A 384 9.36 41.20 -12.30
C PHE A 384 10.64 40.45 -12.72
N LYS A 385 11.11 40.75 -13.94
CA LYS A 385 12.52 40.54 -14.35
C LYS A 385 13.39 41.55 -13.63
N LEU A 386 13.80 41.25 -12.41
CA LEU A 386 14.48 42.24 -11.58
C LEU A 386 15.98 42.10 -11.61
N LYS A 387 16.60 42.99 -12.38
CA LYS A 387 17.96 43.49 -12.09
C LYS A 387 18.05 44.22 -10.74
N ASP A 388 16.93 44.46 -10.06
CA ASP A 388 16.91 45.18 -8.78
C ASP A 388 15.92 44.55 -7.78
N SER A 389 16.10 43.24 -7.55
CA SER A 389 15.28 42.41 -6.65
C SER A 389 15.20 42.97 -5.23
N TYR A 390 16.22 43.71 -4.80
CA TYR A 390 16.30 44.30 -3.47
C TYR A 390 15.36 45.49 -3.27
N GLY A 391 15.24 46.40 -4.25
CA GLY A 391 14.30 47.53 -4.15
C GLY A 391 12.84 47.06 -4.03
N ILE A 392 12.52 45.91 -4.62
CA ILE A 392 11.17 45.35 -4.57
C ILE A 392 10.91 44.56 -3.31
N TYR A 393 11.91 43.91 -2.75
CA TYR A 393 11.82 43.38 -1.39
C TYR A 393 11.43 44.47 -0.38
N GLU A 394 12.08 45.63 -0.43
CA GLU A 394 11.76 46.77 0.45
C GLU A 394 10.34 47.29 0.22
N THR A 395 9.91 47.44 -1.03
CA THR A 395 8.54 47.88 -1.36
C THR A 395 7.48 46.88 -0.86
N MET A 396 7.74 45.58 -0.97
CA MET A 396 6.85 44.52 -0.47
C MET A 396 6.80 44.45 1.05
N LYS A 397 7.80 44.98 1.75
CA LYS A 397 7.79 45.08 3.22
C LYS A 397 6.76 46.12 3.67
N THR A 398 6.68 47.26 2.99
CA THR A 398 5.69 48.31 3.26
C THR A 398 4.26 47.81 3.00
N PHE A 399 4.03 47.17 1.85
CA PHE A 399 2.72 46.60 1.51
C PHE A 399 2.24 45.56 2.52
N ARG A 400 3.15 44.72 3.04
CA ARG A 400 2.81 43.75 4.09
C ARG A 400 2.33 44.41 5.38
N GLY A 401 2.95 45.52 5.78
CA GLY A 401 2.53 46.30 6.95
C GLY A 401 1.13 46.90 6.79
N GLU A 402 0.80 47.36 5.59
CA GLU A 402 -0.53 47.90 5.28
C GLU A 402 -1.60 46.80 5.28
N LEU A 403 -1.29 45.64 4.68
CA LEU A 403 -2.22 44.51 4.63
C LEU A 403 -2.50 43.92 6.02
N GLU A 404 -1.49 43.80 6.89
CA GLU A 404 -1.71 43.38 8.29
C GLU A 404 -2.64 44.33 9.04
N ASN A 405 -2.52 45.64 8.78
CA ASN A 405 -3.39 46.63 9.40
C ASN A 405 -4.82 46.53 8.88
N GLU A 406 -5.02 46.22 7.61
CA GLU A 406 -6.34 46.05 7.00
C GLU A 406 -7.03 44.77 7.48
N VAL A 407 -6.30 43.66 7.59
CA VAL A 407 -6.82 42.40 8.16
C VAL A 407 -7.20 42.58 9.63
N LYS A 408 -6.41 43.31 10.42
CA LYS A 408 -6.75 43.65 11.82
C LYS A 408 -8.02 44.50 11.94
N ARG A 409 -8.37 45.28 10.91
CA ARG A 409 -9.63 46.06 10.89
C ARG A 409 -10.83 45.20 10.55
N TYR A 410 -10.68 44.17 9.72
CA TYR A 410 -11.77 43.25 9.38
C TYR A 410 -12.07 42.21 10.47
N LEU A 411 -11.10 41.94 11.35
CA LEU A 411 -11.25 40.98 12.45
C LEU A 411 -11.65 41.62 13.79
N LYS A 412 -11.83 42.94 13.85
CA LYS A 412 -12.49 43.65 14.95
C LYS A 412 -13.92 43.96 14.54
#